data_AF-A0A0F3RFL9-F1
#
_entry.id   AF-A0A0F3RFL9-F1
#
_cell.length_a   1.000
_cell.length_b   1.000
_cell.length_c   1.000
_cell.angle_alpha   90.00
_cell.angle_beta   90.00
_cell.angle_gamma   90.00
#
_symmetry.space_group_name_H-M   'P 1'
#
loop_
_entity.id
_entity.type
_entity.pdbx_description
1 polymer ?
#
loop_
_entity_poly.entity_id
_entity_poly.type
_entity_poly.pdbx_seq_one_letter_code
_entity_poly.pdbx_strand_id
1 'polypeptide(L)'
;MICDIINLLKEDLNKADIENEIYMRLKEPYSVLKKMTRKEVPIDALKDLIACRIIVKSKALCYNALDVVKSSPHLDWLYTKDYINRPKSNGYQSLHNIM
;
A
#
# COMPACT_ATOMS: atom_id res chain seq x y z
N MET A 1 2.83 5.72 16.12
CA MET A 1 1.61 5.70 15.28
C MET A 1 1.78 4.86 14.02
N ILE A 2 2.68 5.20 13.08
CA ILE A 2 2.83 4.41 11.82
C ILE A 2 3.51 3.05 12.06
N CYS A 3 4.55 2.99 12.89
CA CYS A 3 5.18 1.72 13.25
C CYS A 3 4.18 0.77 13.93
N ASP A 4 3.24 1.31 14.70
CA ASP A 4 2.20 0.52 15.38
C ASP A 4 1.25 -0.13 14.37
N ILE A 5 0.83 0.62 13.35
CA ILE A 5 0.01 0.07 12.24
C ILE A 5 0.76 -1.05 11.50
N ILE A 6 2.06 -0.88 11.25
CA ILE A 6 2.87 -1.91 10.58
C ILE A 6 2.93 -3.19 11.44
N ASN A 7 3.13 -3.04 12.75
CA ASN A 7 3.15 -4.19 13.66
C ASN A 7 1.80 -4.90 13.72
N LEU A 8 0.69 -4.16 13.81
CA LEU A 8 -0.67 -4.72 13.78
C LEU A 8 -0.93 -5.50 12.48
N LEU A 9 -0.61 -4.90 11.33
CA LEU A 9 -0.77 -5.58 10.03
C LEU A 9 0.10 -6.84 9.94
N LYS A 10 1.31 -6.80 10.51
CA LYS A 10 2.19 -7.97 10.54
C LYS A 10 1.60 -9.09 11.39
N GLU A 11 1.03 -8.76 12.55
CA GLU A 11 0.35 -9.72 13.41
C GLU A 11 -0.87 -10.34 12.70
N ASP A 12 -1.69 -9.52 12.04
CA ASP A 12 -2.88 -10.00 11.35
C ASP A 12 -2.54 -10.92 10.16
N LEU A 13 -1.51 -10.57 9.38
CA LEU A 13 -1.03 -11.42 8.29
C LEU A 13 -0.40 -12.72 8.80
N ASN A 14 0.32 -12.68 9.92
CA ASN A 14 0.90 -13.88 10.54
C ASN A 14 -0.19 -14.81 11.11
N LYS A 15 -1.25 -14.27 11.70
CA LYS A 15 -2.42 -15.06 12.17
C LYS A 15 -3.13 -15.77 11.01
N ALA A 16 -3.07 -15.19 9.81
CA ALA A 16 -3.60 -15.78 8.59
C ALA A 16 -2.61 -16.75 7.89
N ASP A 17 -1.47 -17.07 8.50
CA ASP A 17 -0.41 -17.93 7.96
C ASP A 17 0.15 -17.43 6.60
N ILE A 18 0.18 -16.12 6.41
CA ILE A 18 0.71 -15.47 5.20
C ILE A 18 2.15 -15.04 5.47
N GLU A 19 3.11 -15.74 4.89
CA GLU A 19 4.52 -15.30 4.93
C GLU A 19 4.68 -13.98 4.15
N ASN A 20 5.16 -12.95 4.85
CA ASN A 20 5.18 -11.59 4.35
C ASN A 20 6.44 -10.82 4.77
N GLU A 21 6.84 -9.86 3.93
CA GLU A 21 7.77 -8.80 4.30
C GLU A 21 7.05 -7.45 4.24
N ILE A 22 7.08 -6.69 5.33
CA ILE A 22 6.45 -5.38 5.42
C ILE A 22 7.50 -4.32 5.65
N TYR A 23 7.46 -3.26 4.85
CA TYR A 23 8.30 -2.09 5.05
C TYR A 23 7.58 -0.79 4.72
N MET A 24 8.05 0.27 5.40
CA MET A 24 7.64 1.63 5.10
C MET A 24 8.34 2.11 3.85
N ARG A 25 7.59 2.75 2.97
CA ARG A 25 8.09 3.46 1.80
C ARG A 25 7.75 4.93 1.92
N LEU A 26 8.79 5.74 2.04
CA LEU A 26 8.68 7.19 1.88
C LEU A 26 8.80 7.56 0.40
N LYS A 27 8.03 8.55 -0.04
CA LYS A 27 8.14 9.08 -1.39
C LYS A 27 9.36 9.99 -1.49
N GLU A 28 10.20 9.76 -2.49
CA GLU A 28 11.36 10.62 -2.78
C GLU A 28 10.97 12.10 -2.93
N PRO A 29 11.72 13.06 -2.33
CA PRO A 29 11.38 14.48 -2.37
C PRO A 29 11.16 15.02 -3.78
N TYR A 30 12.00 14.62 -4.74
CA TYR A 30 11.83 15.01 -6.14
C TYR A 30 10.49 14.55 -6.73
N SER A 31 10.05 13.33 -6.37
CA SER A 31 8.76 12.79 -6.80
C SER A 31 7.58 13.46 -6.10
N VAL A 32 7.76 13.95 -4.88
CA VAL A 32 6.77 14.78 -4.17
C VAL A 32 6.61 16.10 -4.91
N LEU A 33 7.71 16.83 -5.12
CA LEU A 33 7.72 18.12 -5.81
C LEU A 33 7.06 18.03 -7.20
N LYS A 34 7.47 17.04 -8.01
CA LYS A 34 6.87 16.81 -9.33
C LYS A 34 5.36 16.53 -9.26
N LYS A 35 4.87 15.89 -8.19
CA LYS A 35 3.44 15.61 -7.98
C LYS A 35 2.69 16.87 -7.54
N MET A 36 3.30 17.72 -6.71
CA MET A 36 2.77 19.04 -6.34
C MET A 36 2.58 19.90 -7.58
N THR A 37 3.63 20.08 -8.38
CA THR A 37 3.57 20.90 -9.60
C THR A 37 2.55 20.39 -10.59
N ARG A 38 2.51 19.07 -10.86
CA ARG A 38 1.57 18.50 -11.85
C ARG A 38 0.10 18.62 -11.42
N LYS A 39 -0.18 18.59 -10.12
CA LYS A 39 -1.55 18.67 -9.59
C LYS A 39 -1.94 20.07 -9.15
N GLU A 40 -0.99 21.00 -9.13
CA GLU A 40 -1.16 22.37 -8.62
C GLU A 40 -1.74 22.39 -7.20
N VAL A 41 -1.26 21.49 -6.34
CA VAL A 41 -1.71 21.39 -4.95
C VAL A 41 -0.54 21.54 -3.97
N PRO A 42 -0.78 22.11 -2.78
CA PRO A 42 0.20 22.17 -1.71
C PRO A 42 0.50 20.76 -1.14
N ILE A 43 1.57 20.65 -0.35
CA ILE A 43 2.10 19.36 0.12
C ILE A 43 1.15 18.63 1.08
N ASP A 44 0.43 19.36 1.90
CA ASP A 44 -0.60 18.88 2.83
C ASP A 44 -1.80 18.26 2.10
N ALA A 45 -2.11 18.73 0.89
CA ALA A 45 -3.12 18.13 0.02
C ALA A 45 -2.61 16.87 -0.72
N LEU A 46 -1.31 16.54 -0.65
CA LEU A 46 -0.78 15.34 -1.27
C LEU A 46 -1.05 14.09 -0.44
N LYS A 47 -1.96 13.27 -0.97
CA LYS A 47 -2.10 11.86 -0.57
C LYS A 47 -0.88 11.04 -1.07
N ASP A 48 -0.54 9.98 -0.36
CA ASP A 48 0.54 9.02 -0.67
C ASP A 48 1.99 9.53 -0.44
N LEU A 49 2.23 10.31 0.62
CA LEU A 49 3.61 10.68 1.03
C LEU A 49 4.32 9.49 1.70
N ILE A 50 3.58 8.76 2.52
CA ILE A 50 4.03 7.55 3.21
C ILE A 50 3.13 6.40 2.73
N ALA A 51 3.73 5.25 2.47
CA ALA A 51 3.01 4.04 2.13
C ALA A 51 3.61 2.83 2.85
N CYS A 52 2.78 1.86 3.17
CA CYS A 52 3.21 0.54 3.58
C CYS A 52 3.30 -0.35 2.33
N ARG A 53 4.36 -1.17 2.24
CA ARG A 53 4.46 -2.19 1.19
C ARG A 53 4.56 -3.56 1.83
N ILE A 54 3.71 -4.46 1.35
CA ILE A 54 3.67 -5.87 1.72
C ILE A 54 4.16 -6.66 0.51
N ILE A 55 5.19 -7.48 0.70
CA ILE A 55 5.68 -8.43 -0.30
C ILE A 55 5.31 -9.83 0.15
N VAL A 56 4.81 -10.63 -0.80
CA VAL A 56 4.39 -12.02 -0.61
C VAL A 56 4.89 -12.87 -1.77
N LYS A 57 4.94 -14.18 -1.57
CA LYS A 57 5.56 -15.13 -2.53
C LYS A 57 4.77 -15.37 -3.81
N SER A 58 3.48 -15.04 -3.86
CA SER A 58 2.63 -15.35 -5.03
C SER A 58 1.53 -14.33 -5.26
N LYS A 59 0.99 -14.30 -6.50
CA LYS A 59 -0.15 -13.43 -6.85
C LYS A 59 -1.40 -13.76 -6.03
N ALA A 60 -1.66 -15.03 -5.74
CA ALA A 60 -2.80 -15.44 -4.91
C ALA A 60 -2.67 -14.86 -3.49
N LEU A 61 -1.47 -14.90 -2.91
CA LEU A 61 -1.22 -14.32 -1.61
C LEU A 61 -1.39 -12.79 -1.58
N CYS A 62 -1.23 -12.10 -2.71
CA CYS A 62 -1.53 -10.65 -2.77
C CYS A 62 -3.01 -10.39 -2.47
N TYR A 63 -3.90 -11.23 -2.99
CA TYR A 63 -5.35 -11.09 -2.77
C TYR A 63 -5.74 -11.54 -1.35
N ASN A 64 -5.16 -12.64 -0.85
CA ASN A 64 -5.38 -13.05 0.54
C ASN A 64 -4.90 -11.96 1.53
N ALA A 65 -3.72 -11.38 1.29
CA ALA A 65 -3.21 -10.28 2.10
C ALA A 65 -4.10 -9.03 1.99
N LEU A 66 -4.64 -8.73 0.81
CA LEU A 66 -5.61 -7.65 0.61
C LEU A 66 -6.86 -7.87 1.48
N ASP A 67 -7.42 -9.08 1.50
CA ASP A 67 -8.61 -9.41 2.30
C ASP A 67 -8.34 -9.25 3.80
N VAL A 68 -7.19 -9.73 4.28
CA VAL A 68 -6.75 -9.54 5.68
C VAL A 68 -6.65 -8.06 6.03
N VAL A 69 -5.93 -7.28 5.22
CA VAL A 69 -5.74 -5.83 5.48
C VAL A 69 -7.08 -5.09 5.46
N LYS A 70 -7.97 -5.43 4.51
CA LYS A 70 -9.30 -4.82 4.38
C LYS A 70 -10.23 -5.18 5.55
N SER A 71 -10.01 -6.33 6.17
CA SER A 71 -10.78 -6.76 7.35
C SER A 71 -10.34 -6.07 8.65
N SER A 72 -9.20 -5.35 8.65
CA SER A 72 -8.69 -4.71 9.85
C SER A 72 -9.62 -3.57 10.31
N PRO A 73 -10.08 -3.56 11.57
CA PRO A 73 -10.96 -2.50 12.10
C PRO A 73 -10.23 -1.17 12.30
N HIS A 74 -8.91 -1.14 12.10
CA HIS A 74 -8.05 0.02 12.32
C HIS A 74 -7.81 0.86 11.07
N LEU A 75 -8.33 0.44 9.91
CA LEU A 75 -8.06 1.05 8.62
C LEU A 75 -9.37 1.36 7.88
N ASP A 76 -9.59 2.63 7.59
CA ASP A 76 -10.68 3.03 6.70
C ASP A 76 -10.29 2.71 5.26
N TRP A 77 -11.18 2.02 4.54
CA TRP A 77 -10.90 1.59 3.17
C TRP A 77 -11.64 2.44 2.14
N LEU A 78 -10.92 3.11 1.25
CA LEU A 78 -11.54 3.87 0.16
C LEU A 78 -11.67 3.02 -1.11
N TYR A 79 -10.56 2.60 -1.71
CA TYR A 79 -10.59 1.77 -2.92
C TYR A 79 -9.24 1.12 -3.25
N THR A 80 -9.28 0.12 -4.12
CA THR A 80 -8.10 -0.61 -4.62
C THR A 80 -7.92 -0.39 -6.12
N LYS A 81 -6.70 -0.08 -6.54
CA LYS A 81 -6.30 -0.18 -7.96
C LYS A 81 -5.56 -1.50 -8.14
N ASP A 82 -6.19 -2.42 -8.87
CA ASP A 82 -5.61 -3.72 -9.19
C ASP A 82 -4.74 -3.64 -10.45
N TYR A 83 -3.43 -3.44 -10.25
CA TYR A 83 -2.45 -3.51 -11.33
C TYR A 83 -1.92 -4.93 -11.57
N ILE A 84 -2.34 -5.94 -10.80
CA ILE A 84 -2.03 -7.34 -11.11
C ILE A 84 -2.89 -7.77 -12.30
N ASN A 85 -4.19 -7.51 -12.23
CA ASN A 85 -5.16 -7.83 -13.28
C ASN A 85 -5.10 -6.84 -14.46
N ARG A 86 -4.78 -5.57 -14.19
CA ARG A 86 -4.59 -4.54 -15.23
C ARG A 86 -3.20 -3.91 -15.15
N PRO A 87 -2.15 -4.60 -15.62
CA PRO A 87 -0.78 -4.11 -15.55
C PRO A 87 -0.63 -2.75 -16.23
N LYS A 88 0.31 -1.94 -15.74
CA LYS A 88 0.69 -0.71 -16.45
C LYS A 88 1.43 -1.05 -17.73
N SER A 89 1.50 -0.08 -18.65
CA SER A 89 2.22 -0.22 -19.93
C SER A 89 3.69 -0.64 -19.79
N ASN A 90 4.32 -0.32 -18.66
CA ASN A 90 5.70 -0.73 -18.35
C ASN A 90 5.81 -2.11 -17.66
N GLY A 91 4.74 -2.91 -17.63
CA GLY A 91 4.70 -4.23 -17.01
C GLY A 91 4.57 -4.23 -15.48
N TYR A 92 4.42 -3.06 -14.84
CA TYR A 92 4.30 -2.97 -13.39
C TYR A 92 3.00 -3.61 -12.88
N GLN A 93 3.13 -4.50 -11.88
CA GLN A 93 2.03 -5.21 -11.22
C GLN A 93 2.09 -5.04 -9.70
N SER A 94 0.97 -4.69 -9.07
CA SER A 94 0.80 -4.54 -7.62
C SER A 94 -0.68 -4.25 -7.29
N LEU A 95 -1.10 -4.46 -6.04
CA LEU A 95 -2.38 -3.94 -5.53
C LEU A 95 -2.09 -2.61 -4.81
N HIS A 96 -2.69 -1.52 -5.29
CA HIS A 96 -2.55 -0.20 -4.66
C HIS A 96 -3.81 0.12 -3.89
N ASN A 97 -3.70 0.03 -2.57
CA ASN A 97 -4.79 0.28 -1.63
C ASN A 97 -4.71 1.72 -1.14
N ILE A 98 -5.83 2.40 -1.23
CA ILE A 98 -5.97 3.77 -0.74
C ILE A 98 -6.90 3.69 0.46
N MET A 99 -6.31 4.00 1.60
CA MET A 99 -6.93 4.07 2.92
C MET A 99 -7.06 5.56 3.27
#